data_AF-A0A3M8GMM7-F1
#
_entry.id   AF-A0A3M8GMM7-F1
#
_cell.length_a   1.000
_cell.length_b   1.000
_cell.length_c   1.000
_cell.angle_alpha   90.00
_cell.angle_beta   90.00
_cell.angle_gamma   90.00
#
_symmetry.space_group_name_H-M   'P 1'
#
loop_
_entity.id
_entity.type
_entity.pdbx_description
1 polymer ?
#
loop_
_entity_poly.entity_id
_entity_poly.type
_entity_poly.pdbx_seq_one_letter_code
_entity_poly.pdbx_strand_id
1 'polypeptide(L)' 'MKLILLTIGLMALAFAGIAIKIWSKKDGEFAGTCASQNPFLNKEGEACGFCGKLPNEQECRKDSVPMN' A
#
# COMPACT_ATOMS: atom_id res chain seq x y z
N MET A 1 -29.29 -3.07 14.20
CA MET A 1 -29.34 -3.73 12.87
C MET A 1 -29.06 -2.78 11.70
N LYS A 2 -29.73 -1.61 11.59
CA LYS A 2 -29.50 -0.67 10.48
C LYS A 2 -28.05 -0.20 10.33
N LEU A 3 -27.40 0.15 11.45
CA LEU A 3 -25.99 0.56 11.44
C LEU A 3 -25.07 -0.56 10.96
N ILE A 4 -25.29 -1.79 11.42
CA ILE A 4 -24.47 -2.96 11.04
C ILE A 4 -24.50 -3.18 9.52
N LEU A 5 -25.68 -3.13 8.91
CA LEU A 5 -25.82 -3.28 7.45
C LEU A 5 -25.11 -2.14 6.70
N LEU A 6 -25.22 -0.91 7.21
CA LEU A 6 -24.55 0.25 6.62
C LEU A 6 -23.01 0.16 6.72
N THR A 7 -22.49 -0.26 7.88
CA THR A 7 -21.04 -0.44 8.08
C THR A 7 -20.49 -1.53 7.18
N ILE A 8 -21.17 -2.67 7.07
CA ILE A 8 -20.77 -3.77 6.18
C ILE A 8 -20.83 -3.31 4.72
N GLY A 9 -21.88 -2.58 4.33
CA GLY A 9 -22.00 -2.02 2.98
C GLY A 9 -20.83 -1.09 2.61
N LEU A 10 -20.48 -0.16 3.51
CA LEU A 10 -19.35 0.75 3.30
C LEU A 10 -18.00 0.01 3.24
N MET A 11 -17.81 -0.99 4.10
CA MET A 11 -16.61 -1.82 4.10
C MET A 11 -16.46 -2.58 2.77
N ALA A 12 -17.54 -3.22 2.31
CA ALA A 12 -17.56 -3.94 1.04
C ALA A 12 -17.26 -3.01 -0.14
N LEU A 13 -17.81 -1.79 -0.13
CA LEU A 13 -17.55 -0.79 -1.17
C LEU A 13 -16.07 -0.35 -1.19
N ALA A 14 -15.44 -0.17 -0.03
CA ALA A 14 -14.02 0.16 0.05
C ALA A 14 -13.14 -0.95 -0.55
N PHE A 15 -13.39 -2.22 -0.19
CA PHE A 15 -12.67 -3.36 -0.74
C PHE A 15 -12.90 -3.54 -2.24
N ALA A 16 -14.14 -3.36 -2.71
CA ALA A 16 -14.45 -3.38 -4.14
C ALA A 16 -13.68 -2.30 -4.91
N GLY A 17 -13.60 -1.07 -4.37
CA GLY A 17 -12.84 0.02 -4.96
C GLY A 17 -11.33 -0.28 -5.07
N ILE A 18 -10.74 -0.88 -4.02
CA ILE A 18 -9.33 -1.30 -4.05
C ILE A 18 -9.11 -2.42 -5.08
N ALA A 19 -9.99 -3.42 -5.13
CA ALA A 19 -9.89 -4.53 -6.08
C ALA A 19 -9.93 -4.04 -7.54
N ILE A 20 -10.88 -3.15 -7.87
CA ILE A 20 -10.98 -2.55 -9.21
C ILE A 20 -9.72 -1.76 -9.55
N LYS A 21 -9.18 -0.99 -8.60
CA LYS A 21 -7.94 -0.22 -8.79
C LYS A 21 -6.74 -1.10 -9.12
N ILE A 22 -6.60 -2.25 -8.45
CA ILE A 22 -5.51 -3.21 -8.72
C ILE A 22 -5.68 -3.83 -10.10
N TRP A 23 -6.90 -4.25 -10.45
CA TRP A 23 -7.18 -4.84 -11.76
C TRP A 23 -6.99 -3.84 -12.91
N SER A 24 -7.23 -2.55 -12.66
CA SER A 24 -7.07 -1.48 -13.64
C SER A 24 -5.62 -0.98 -13.79
N LYS A 25 -4.69 -1.43 -12.94
CA LYS A 25 -3.26 -1.12 -13.03
C LYS A 25 -2.58 -2.08 -14.01
N LYS A 26 -1.94 -1.53 -15.05
CA LYS A 26 -1.04 -2.30 -15.92
C LYS A 26 0.09 -2.86 -15.05
N ASP A 27 0.33 -4.17 -15.16
CA ASP A 27 1.29 -4.97 -14.36
C ASP A 27 0.84 -5.34 -12.93
N GLY A 28 -0.37 -4.99 -12.51
CA GLY A 28 -0.95 -5.41 -11.22
C GLY A 28 -0.16 -4.91 -9.99
N GLU A 29 0.82 -4.03 -10.19
CA GLU A 29 1.70 -3.57 -9.13
C GLU A 29 0.95 -2.69 -8.13
N PHE A 30 0.87 -3.21 -6.91
CA PHE A 30 0.33 -2.49 -5.78
C PHE A 30 1.36 -1.43 -5.36
N ALA A 31 1.04 -0.15 -5.54
CA ALA A 31 1.94 0.99 -5.26
C ALA A 31 2.25 1.21 -3.76
N GLY A 32 2.19 0.16 -2.94
CA GLY A 32 2.33 0.19 -1.49
C GLY A 32 1.16 0.88 -0.80
N THR A 33 0.64 0.28 0.27
CA THR A 33 -0.22 0.99 1.24
C THR A 33 0.60 1.92 2.14
N CYS A 34 1.93 1.84 2.06
CA CYS A 34 2.84 2.65 2.86
C CYS A 34 3.00 4.04 2.27
N ALA A 35 2.76 5.08 3.06
CA ALA A 35 2.85 6.48 2.61
C ALA A 35 4.22 6.82 2.01
N SER A 36 5.30 6.23 2.53
CA SER A 36 6.67 6.40 2.04
C SER A 36 6.94 5.81 0.65
N GLN A 37 5.99 5.05 0.10
CA GLN A 37 6.11 4.44 -1.23
C GLN A 37 5.09 5.02 -2.21
N ASN A 38 4.25 5.95 -1.76
CA ASN A 38 3.28 6.59 -2.62
C ASN A 38 4.03 7.51 -3.62
N PRO A 39 3.95 7.28 -4.95
CA PRO A 39 4.67 8.09 -5.93
C PRO A 39 4.24 9.57 -5.97
N PHE A 40 3.07 9.90 -5.41
CA PHE A 40 2.66 11.30 -5.23
C PHE A 40 3.41 12.00 -4.09
N LEU A 41 3.83 11.27 -3.06
CA LEU A 41 4.52 11.80 -1.88
C LEU A 41 6.04 11.61 -1.98
N ASN A 42 6.48 10.42 -2.38
CA ASN A 42 7.88 10.08 -2.57
C ASN A 42 8.26 10.20 -4.06
N LYS A 43 8.52 11.45 -4.48
CA LYS A 43 8.87 11.78 -5.87
C LYS A 43 10.34 11.52 -6.19
N GLU A 44 11.20 11.60 -5.18
CA GLU A 44 12.65 11.42 -5.33
C GLU A 44 13.09 9.96 -5.18
N GLY A 45 12.15 9.06 -4.90
CA GLY A 45 12.42 7.63 -4.79
C GLY A 45 13.19 7.25 -3.52
N GLU A 46 13.00 8.01 -2.44
CA GLU A 46 13.67 7.82 -1.17
C GLU A 46 13.37 6.44 -0.56
N ALA A 47 14.35 5.90 0.15
CA ALA A 47 14.19 4.66 0.89
C ALA A 47 13.13 4.81 1.99
N CYS A 48 12.38 3.74 2.25
CA CYS A 48 11.40 3.71 3.31
C CYS A 48 12.07 3.94 4.68
N GLY A 49 11.75 5.04 5.36
CA GLY A 49 12.35 5.37 6.67
C GLY A 49 12.10 4.34 7.78
N PHE A 50 11.18 3.38 7.59
CA PHE A 50 10.93 2.32 8.56
C PHE A 50 11.86 1.09 8.40
N CYS A 51 12.25 0.75 7.17
CA CYS A 51 13.02 -0.47 6.87
C CYS A 51 13.99 -0.40 5.70
N GLY A 52 14.27 0.78 5.16
CA GLY A 52 15.31 1.03 4.16
C GLY A 52 15.03 0.53 2.75
N LYS A 53 13.89 -0.13 2.50
CA LYS A 53 13.56 -0.63 1.16
C LYS A 53 13.32 0.50 0.16
N LEU A 54 13.75 0.31 -1.08
CA LEU A 54 13.47 1.23 -2.18
C LEU A 54 12.04 1.02 -2.75
N PRO A 55 11.44 2.01 -3.44
CA PRO A 55 10.08 1.91 -4.01
C PRO A 55 9.83 0.71 -4.93
N ASN A 56 10.87 0.21 -5.58
CA ASN A 56 10.83 -0.97 -6.46
C ASN A 56 11.03 -2.30 -5.70
N GLU A 57 11.33 -2.26 -4.41
CA GLU A 57 11.53 -3.44 -3.59
C GLU A 57 10.23 -3.78 -2.83
N GLN A 58 9.74 -5.00 -3.01
CA GLN A 58 8.52 -5.45 -2.36
C GLN A 58 8.78 -5.78 -0.88
N GLU A 59 9.91 -6.41 -0.58
CA GLU A 59 10.25 -6.93 0.74
C GLU A 59 10.88 -5.86 1.66
N CYS A 60 10.43 -5.84 2.92
CA CYS A 60 10.93 -4.95 3.95
C CYS A 60 12.05 -5.68 4.71
N ARG A 61 13.29 -5.20 4.58
CA ARG A 61 14.50 -5.92 5.04
C ARG A 61 14.88 -5.67 6.49
N LYS A 62 13.97 -5.14 7.32
CA LYS A 62 14.25 -4.63 8.66
C LYS A 62 14.96 -5.65 9.56
N ASP A 63 14.58 -6.92 9.46
CA ASP A 63 15.11 -8.00 10.30
C ASP A 63 16.33 -8.71 9.69
N SER A 64 16.63 -8.44 8.41
CA SER A 64 17.70 -9.08 7.65
C SER A 64 18.94 -8.19 7.44
N VAL A 65 18.86 -6.91 7.79
CA VAL A 65 19.95 -5.93 7.62
C VAL A 65 20.34 -5.41 9.01
N PRO A 66 21.61 -5.55 9.43
CA PRO A 66 22.06 -4.97 10.69
C PRO A 66 21.94 -3.45 10.60
N MET A 67 21.07 -2.88 11.44
CA MET A 67 20.97 -1.43 11.65
C MET A 67 22.20 -0.99 12.45
N ASN A 68 23.20 -0.45 11.75
CA ASN A 68 24.29 0.31 12.38
C ASN A 68 23.85 1.74 12.63
#